data_AF-A0AAW4W1C1-F1
#
_entry.id   AF-A0AAW4W1C1-F1
#
_cell.length_a   1.000
_cell.length_b   1.000
_cell.length_c   1.000
_cell.angle_alpha   90.00
_cell.angle_beta   90.00
_cell.angle_gamma   90.00
#
_symmetry.space_group_name_H-M   'P 1'
#
loop_
_entity.id
_entity.type
_entity.pdbx_description
1 polymer ?
#
loop_
_entity_poly.entity_id
_entity_poly.type
_entity_poly.pdbx_seq_one_letter_code
_entity_poly.pdbx_strand_id
1 'polypeptide(L)' 'MSEKKKNLLIGLIRKYMVIAKIKSYTQLAAAMGCVSAPTLYRRMEDIEKLTLGELGRIVRFLRIPMEELQEVFTR' A
#
# COMPACT_ATOMS: atom_id res chain seq x y z
N MET A 1 11.44 -8.78 -4.90
CA MET A 1 11.78 -7.35 -4.60
C MET A 1 12.76 -7.32 -3.43
N SER A 2 13.75 -6.42 -3.40
CA SER A 2 14.68 -6.36 -2.26
C SER A 2 13.96 -5.89 -0.99
N GLU A 3 14.41 -6.31 0.19
CA GLU A 3 13.84 -5.90 1.48
C GLU A 3 13.79 -4.37 1.64
N LYS A 4 14.80 -3.67 1.13
CA LYS A 4 14.83 -2.19 1.10
C LYS A 4 13.63 -1.61 0.35
N LYS A 5 13.29 -2.15 -0.82
CA LYS A 5 12.14 -1.69 -1.63
C LYS A 5 10.80 -2.02 -0.99
N LYS A 6 10.67 -3.21 -0.36
CA LYS A 6 9.46 -3.59 0.39
C LYS A 6 9.19 -2.59 1.50
N ASN A 7 10.22 -2.29 2.30
CA ASN A 7 10.13 -1.33 3.40
C ASN A 7 9.81 0.09 2.90
N LEU A 8 10.40 0.50 1.78
CA LEU A 8 10.09 1.79 1.15
C LEU A 8 8.61 1.87 0.74
N LEU A 9 8.10 0.83 0.08
CA LEU A 9 6.71 0.78 -0.38
C LEU A 9 5.71 0.77 0.80
N ILE A 10 5.98 -0.03 1.83
CA ILE A 10 5.18 -0.05 3.07
C ILE A 10 5.22 1.33 3.73
N GLY A 11 6.40 1.95 3.79
CA GLY A 11 6.60 3.30 4.34
C GLY A 11 5.77 4.35 3.59
N LEU A 12 5.77 4.30 2.26
CA LEU A 12 4.97 5.19 1.41
C LEU A 12 3.47 5.01 1.67
N ILE A 13 2.99 3.76 1.67
CA ILE A 13 1.58 3.46 1.95
C ILE A 13 1.19 4.03 3.33
N ARG A 14 2.01 3.81 4.36
CA ARG A 14 1.75 4.34 5.71
C ARG A 14 1.77 5.87 5.76
N LYS A 15 2.73 6.52 5.12
CA LYS A 15 2.80 7.99 5.00
C LYS A 15 1.50 8.55 4.43
N TYR A 16 1.04 7.99 3.32
CA TYR A 16 -0.17 8.49 2.65
C TYR A 16 -1.47 8.07 3.35
N MET A 17 -1.48 6.96 4.11
CA MET A 17 -2.58 6.65 5.03
C MET A 17 -2.75 7.75 6.09
N VAL A 18 -1.65 8.25 6.66
CA VAL A 18 -1.69 9.36 7.63
C VAL A 18 -2.26 10.62 7.00
N ILE A 19 -1.81 10.99 5.79
CA ILE A 19 -2.32 12.14 5.03
C ILE A 19 -3.83 11.98 4.75
N ALA A 20 -4.26 10.79 4.33
CA ALA A 20 -5.66 10.47 4.06
C ALA A 20 -6.51 10.25 5.33
N LYS A 21 -5.93 10.41 6.53
CA LYS A 21 -6.58 10.17 7.83
C LYS A 21 -7.12 8.75 8.01
N ILE A 22 -6.49 7.76 7.36
CA ILE A 22 -6.78 6.34 7.50
C ILE A 22 -5.93 5.77 8.64
N LYS A 23 -6.58 5.32 9.72
CA LYS A 23 -5.90 4.91 10.96
C LYS A 23 -5.48 3.44 10.98
N SER A 24 -6.03 2.61 10.09
CA SER A 24 -5.75 1.18 10.08
C SER A 24 -5.90 0.56 8.70
N TYR A 25 -5.25 -0.59 8.49
CA TYR A 25 -5.44 -1.37 7.27
C TYR A 25 -6.87 -1.88 7.12
N THR A 26 -7.61 -2.06 8.21
CA THR A 26 -9.05 -2.37 8.16
C THR A 26 -9.85 -1.24 7.51
N GLN A 27 -9.57 0.01 7.87
CA GLN A 27 -10.21 1.17 7.25
C GLN A 27 -9.79 1.30 5.78
N LEU A 28 -8.52 1.05 5.46
CA LEU A 28 -8.03 1.05 4.07
C LEU A 28 -8.76 -0.02 3.23
N ALA A 29 -8.86 -1.25 3.74
CA ALA A 29 -9.56 -2.35 3.09
C ALA A 29 -11.03 -2.03 2.82
N ALA A 30 -11.72 -1.46 3.83
CA ALA A 30 -13.10 -1.03 3.70
C ALA A 30 -13.27 0.07 2.64
N ALA A 31 -12.35 1.05 2.61
CA ALA A 31 -12.41 2.14 1.66
C ALA A 31 -12.08 1.72 0.21
N MET A 32 -11.25 0.69 0.04
CA MET A 32 -10.97 0.09 -1.26
C MET A 32 -12.08 -0.85 -1.75
N GLY A 33 -12.93 -1.37 -0.85
CA GLY A 33 -14.12 -2.15 -1.17
C GLY A 33 -13.88 -3.51 -1.84
N CYS A 34 -12.65 -4.03 -1.85
CA CYS A 34 -12.29 -5.18 -2.69
C CYS A 34 -11.45 -6.28 -2.03
N VAL A 35 -10.96 -6.07 -0.80
CA VAL A 35 -10.20 -7.06 -0.05
C VAL A 35 -10.73 -7.07 1.37
N SER A 36 -10.90 -8.24 1.97
CA SER A 36 -11.28 -8.31 3.38
C SER A 36 -10.13 -7.79 4.26
N ALA A 37 -10.47 -7.04 5.32
CA ALA A 37 -9.49 -6.46 6.23
C ALA A 37 -8.44 -7.46 6.77
N PRO A 38 -8.79 -8.69 7.16
CA PRO A 38 -7.80 -9.69 7.61
C PRO A 38 -6.85 -10.15 6.50
N THR A 39 -7.30 -10.13 5.26
CA THR A 39 -6.46 -10.48 4.10
C THR A 39 -5.49 -9.36 3.80
N LEU A 40 -5.96 -8.10 3.79
CA LEU A 40 -5.09 -6.97 3.58
C LEU A 40 -4.03 -6.86 4.70
N TYR A 41 -4.41 -7.07 5.96
CA TYR A 41 -3.48 -7.03 7.08
C TYR A 41 -2.32 -8.02 6.89
N ARG A 42 -2.61 -9.30 6.63
CA ARG A 42 -1.60 -10.35 6.38
C ARG A 42 -0.72 -10.05 5.16
N ARG A 43 -1.27 -9.39 4.13
CA ARG A 43 -0.51 -9.00 2.94
C ARG A 43 0.29 -7.72 3.12
N MET A 44 -0.04 -6.89 4.11
CA MET A 44 0.78 -5.73 4.47
C MET A 44 1.99 -6.13 5.32
N GLU A 45 1.97 -7.32 5.95
CA GLU A 45 3.15 -7.94 6.58
C GLU A 45 4.14 -8.48 5.53
N ASP A 46 3.62 -8.94 4.39
CA ASP A 46 4.41 -9.41 3.26
C ASP A 46 3.85 -8.84 1.95
N ILE A 47 4.36 -7.67 1.58
CA ILE A 47 3.83 -6.86 0.48
C ILE A 47 3.94 -7.53 -0.89
N GLU A 48 4.77 -8.56 -1.03
CA GLU A 48 4.86 -9.35 -2.27
C GLU A 48 3.61 -10.21 -2.51
N LYS A 49 2.80 -10.44 -1.47
CA LYS A 49 1.51 -11.13 -1.59
C LYS A 49 0.39 -10.22 -2.11
N LEU A 50 0.62 -8.91 -2.22
CA LEU A 50 -0.33 -8.03 -2.90
C LEU A 50 -0.25 -8.26 -4.41
N THR A 51 -1.42 -8.43 -5.03
CA THR A 51 -1.49 -8.40 -6.49
C THR A 51 -1.23 -6.99 -7.01
N LEU A 52 -0.77 -6.87 -8.26
CA LEU A 52 -0.60 -5.56 -8.91
C LEU A 52 -1.89 -4.74 -8.93
N GLY A 53 -3.05 -5.40 -9.08
CA GLY A 53 -4.35 -4.74 -9.04
C GLY A 53 -4.69 -4.17 -7.66
N GLU A 54 -4.38 -4.89 -6.59
CA GLU A 54 -4.58 -4.40 -5.21
C GLU A 54 -3.64 -3.24 -4.89
N LEU A 55 -2.37 -3.37 -5.28
CA LEU A 55 -1.39 -2.32 -5.09
C LEU A 55 -1.77 -1.04 -5.86
N GLY A 56 -2.21 -1.18 -7.12
CA GLY A 56 -2.69 -0.07 -7.94
C GLY A 56 -3.92 0.62 -7.32
N ARG A 57 -4.83 -0.14 -6.69
CA ARG A 57 -5.96 0.44 -5.95
C ARG A 57 -5.53 1.17 -4.69
N ILE A 58 -4.60 0.63 -3.90
CA ILE A 58 -4.04 1.30 -2.71
C ILE A 58 -3.42 2.63 -3.13
N VAL A 59 -2.53 2.61 -4.13
CA VAL A 59 -1.85 3.78 -4.67
C VAL A 59 -2.85 4.83 -5.14
N ARG A 60 -3.85 4.43 -5.92
CA ARG A 60 -4.86 5.35 -6.46
C ARG A 60 -5.75 5.94 -5.37
N PHE A 61 -6.19 5.12 -4.41
CA PHE A 61 -7.03 5.55 -3.30
C PHE A 61 -6.28 6.55 -2.41
N LEU A 62 -5.03 6.23 -2.06
CA LEU A 62 -4.16 7.07 -1.24
C LEU A 62 -3.56 8.26 -2.00
N ARG A 63 -3.78 8.35 -3.32
CA ARG A 63 -3.25 9.39 -4.21
C ARG A 63 -1.73 9.53 -4.09
N ILE A 64 -1.02 8.41 -4.04
CA ILE A 64 0.45 8.40 -3.97
C ILE A 64 1.00 8.91 -5.32
N PRO A 65 1.83 9.97 -5.34
CA PRO A 65 2.44 10.50 -6.55
C PRO A 65 3.34 9.47 -7.22
N MET A 66 3.40 9.52 -8.55
CA MET A 66 4.21 8.58 -9.33
C MET A 66 5.70 8.76 -9.05
N GLU A 67 6.12 9.98 -8.78
CA GLU A 67 7.51 10.36 -8.45
C GLU A 67 8.01 9.61 -7.21
N GLU A 68 7.18 9.49 -6.18
CA GLU A 68 7.52 8.73 -4.97
C GLU A 68 7.52 7.21 -5.21
N LEU A 69 6.69 6.72 -6.15
CA LEU A 69 6.67 5.30 -6.52
C LEU A 69 7.85 4.90 -7.41
N GLN A 70 8.38 5.81 -8.22
CA GLN A 70 9.55 5.55 -9.06
C GLN A 70 10.76 5.13 -8.22
N GLU A 71 10.92 5.64 -7.01
CA GLU A 71 11.99 5.21 -6.10
C GLU A 71 11.86 3.74 -5.69
N VAL A 72 10.65 3.20 -5.65
CA VAL A 72 10.39 1.78 -5.35
C VAL A 72 10.66 0.90 -6.56
N PHE A 73 10.17 1.30 -7.74
CA PHE A 73 10.12 0.42 -8.92
C PHE A 73 11.31 0.53 -9.87
N THR A 74 12.03 1.66 -9.89
CA THR A 74 12.98 1.99 -10.98
C THR A 74 14.45 1.84 -10.61
N ARG A 75 14.81 1.67 -9.33
CA ARG A 75 16.20 1.50 -8.86
C ARG A 75 16.50 0.11 -8.37
#